data_AF-A0AAX3P9F6-F1
#
_entry.id   AF-A0AAX3P9F6-F1
#
_cell.length_a   1.000
_cell.length_b   1.000
_cell.length_c   1.000
_cell.angle_alpha   90.00
_cell.angle_beta   90.00
_cell.angle_gamma   90.00
#
_symmetry.space_group_name_H-M   'P 1'
#
loop_
_entity.id
_entity.type
_entity.pdbx_description
1 polymer ?
#
loop_
_entity_poly.entity_id
_entity_poly.type
_entity_poly.pdbx_seq_one_letter_code
_entity_poly.pdbx_strand_id
1 'polypeptide(L)'
;MTKPHTRDLSIATQLGRVISIMSDGKARTLRDIERECWSRYGHADTQAAISARLREVCCYGWVKHSSNQVIDGKQVWHYHLTPFPTTEAVAAKAVAA
;
A
#
# COMPACT_ATOMS: atom_id res chain seq x y z
N MET A 1 26.88 -15.19 -5.81
CA MET A 1 26.58 -14.11 -4.84
C MET A 1 25.54 -13.19 -5.45
N THR A 2 24.26 -13.42 -5.17
CA THR A 2 23.20 -12.44 -5.46
C THR A 2 23.38 -11.28 -4.50
N LYS A 3 23.81 -10.12 -4.99
CA LYS A 3 23.73 -8.88 -4.20
C LYS A 3 22.29 -8.76 -3.69
N PRO A 4 22.04 -8.44 -2.40
CA PRO A 4 20.73 -7.99 -2.03
C PRO A 4 20.47 -6.75 -2.87
N HIS A 5 19.56 -6.85 -3.84
CA HIS A 5 18.99 -5.67 -4.48
C HIS A 5 18.15 -5.01 -3.40
N THR A 6 18.79 -4.22 -2.54
CA THR A 6 18.08 -3.28 -1.66
C THR A 6 17.44 -2.27 -2.60
N ARG A 7 16.26 -2.63 -3.12
CA ARG A 7 15.51 -1.77 -4.04
C ARG A 7 15.17 -0.50 -3.29
N ASP A 8 15.40 0.63 -3.94
CA ASP A 8 15.19 1.95 -3.35
C ASP A 8 13.71 2.10 -2.94
N LEU A 9 13.46 2.21 -1.64
CA LEU A 9 12.15 2.48 -1.05
C LEU A 9 12.02 3.94 -0.62
N SER A 10 12.94 4.81 -1.03
CA SER A 10 12.81 6.25 -0.80
C SER A 10 11.57 6.81 -1.49
N ILE A 11 11.10 7.95 -0.98
CA ILE A 11 9.98 8.70 -1.57
C ILE A 11 10.31 9.27 -2.96
N ALA A 12 11.55 9.14 -3.46
CA ALA A 12 11.88 9.45 -4.84
C ALA A 12 11.23 8.44 -5.81
N THR A 13 10.93 7.22 -5.35
CA THR A 13 10.27 6.19 -6.14
C THR A 13 8.75 6.18 -5.96
N GLN A 14 8.02 5.76 -7.00
CA GLN A 14 6.56 5.59 -6.91
C GLN A 14 6.16 4.57 -5.85
N LEU A 15 6.96 3.50 -5.69
CA LEU A 15 6.72 2.47 -4.69
C LEU A 15 6.89 3.02 -3.27
N GLY A 16 8.00 3.73 -3.01
CA GLY A 16 8.27 4.33 -1.70
C GLY A 16 7.20 5.33 -1.29
N ARG A 17 6.69 6.14 -2.24
CA ARG A 17 5.55 7.03 -1.99
C ARG A 17 4.27 6.28 -1.66
N VAL A 18 3.92 5.24 -2.42
CA VAL A 18 2.72 4.42 -2.14
C VAL A 18 2.81 3.80 -0.75
N ILE A 19 3.95 3.19 -0.39
CA ILE A 19 4.16 2.61 0.94
C ILE A 19 4.09 3.69 2.02
N SER A 20 4.74 4.85 1.83
CA SER A 20 4.75 5.96 2.78
C SER A 20 3.37 6.55 3.04
N ILE A 21 2.51 6.65 2.01
CA ILE A 21 1.13 7.13 2.17
C ILE A 21 0.25 6.09 2.86
N MET A 22 0.41 4.82 2.49
CA MET A 22 -0.49 3.73 2.88
C MET A 22 -0.12 3.05 4.20
N SER A 23 1.07 3.34 4.75
CA SER A 23 1.58 2.74 6.00
C SER A 23 0.76 3.12 7.24
N ASP A 24 -0.06 4.16 7.15
CA ASP A 24 -0.99 4.55 8.22
C ASP A 24 -2.23 3.65 8.33
N GLY A 25 -2.35 2.65 7.45
CA GLY A 25 -3.42 1.65 7.47
C GLY A 25 -4.78 2.15 7.02
N LYS A 26 -4.93 3.41 6.60
CA LYS A 26 -6.23 3.95 6.18
C LYS A 26 -6.64 3.41 4.80
N ALA A 27 -7.92 3.07 4.68
CA ALA A 27 -8.51 2.68 3.41
C ALA A 27 -8.66 3.87 2.47
N ARG A 28 -8.10 3.74 1.26
CA ARG A 28 -8.06 4.81 0.23
C ARG A 28 -8.39 4.28 -1.15
N THR A 29 -9.05 5.09 -1.97
CA THR A 29 -9.17 4.84 -3.41
C THR A 29 -7.86 5.20 -4.13
N LEU A 30 -7.69 4.80 -5.40
CA LEU A 30 -6.53 5.26 -6.19
C LEU A 30 -6.48 6.78 -6.32
N ARG A 31 -7.65 7.44 -6.39
CA ARG A 31 -7.78 8.90 -6.45
C ARG A 31 -7.31 9.57 -5.14
N ASP A 32 -7.61 8.95 -4.00
CA ASP A 32 -7.15 9.45 -2.70
C ASP A 32 -5.63 9.36 -2.59
N ILE A 33 -5.05 8.24 -3.02
CA ILE A 33 -3.59 8.05 -3.01
C ILE A 33 -2.91 9.05 -3.94
N GLU A 34 -3.47 9.29 -5.13
CA GLU A 34 -2.99 10.31 -6.06
C GLU A 34 -2.99 11.73 -5.44
N ARG A 35 -4.08 12.09 -4.74
CA ARG A 35 -4.18 13.37 -4.01
C ARG A 35 -3.15 13.48 -2.89
N GLU A 36 -2.92 12.41 -2.15
CA GLU A 36 -1.89 12.35 -1.11
C GLU A 36 -0.49 12.49 -1.71
N CYS A 37 -0.21 11.88 -2.87
CA CYS A 37 1.05 12.08 -3.58
C CYS A 37 1.27 13.56 -3.90
N TRP A 38 0.27 14.22 -4.51
CA TRP A 38 0.34 15.64 -4.83
C TRP A 38 0.55 16.49 -3.57
N SER A 39 -0.25 16.25 -2.54
CA SER A 39 -0.21 17.04 -1.29
C SER A 39 1.11 16.90 -0.54
N ARG A 40 1.75 15.74 -0.56
CA ARG A 40 2.99 15.49 0.21
C ARG A 40 4.26 15.75 -0.58
N TYR A 41 4.24 15.57 -1.90
CA TYR A 41 5.45 15.55 -2.73
C TYR A 41 5.43 16.56 -3.88
N GLY A 42 4.35 17.35 -4.05
CA GLY A 42 4.25 18.39 -5.07
C GLY A 42 4.06 17.86 -6.50
N HIS A 43 3.88 16.54 -6.67
CA HIS A 43 3.58 15.88 -7.94
C HIS A 43 2.73 14.64 -7.70
N ALA A 44 1.92 14.26 -8.69
CA ALA A 44 1.04 13.10 -8.60
C ALA A 44 1.60 11.93 -9.40
N ASP A 45 1.53 10.73 -8.83
CA ASP A 45 1.66 9.50 -9.59
C ASP A 45 0.32 9.16 -10.25
N THR A 46 0.36 8.65 -11.48
CA THR A 46 -0.87 8.24 -12.16
C THR A 46 -1.53 7.07 -11.43
N GLN A 47 -2.86 6.97 -11.47
CA GLN A 47 -3.59 5.85 -10.86
C GLN A 47 -3.14 4.48 -11.41
N ALA A 48 -2.72 4.42 -12.68
CA ALA A 48 -2.14 3.21 -13.27
C ALA A 48 -0.80 2.83 -12.62
N ALA A 49 0.09 3.80 -12.39
CA ALA A 49 1.35 3.58 -11.69
C ALA A 49 1.11 3.16 -10.23
N ILE A 50 0.20 3.84 -9.51
CA ILE A 50 -0.19 3.48 -8.14
C ILE A 50 -0.73 2.05 -8.10
N SER A 51 -1.64 1.69 -9.01
CA SER A 51 -2.19 0.33 -9.12
C SER A 51 -1.10 -0.72 -9.35
N ALA A 52 -0.11 -0.42 -10.20
CA ALA A 52 1.03 -1.30 -10.41
C ALA A 52 1.85 -1.49 -9.11
N ARG A 53 2.17 -0.40 -8.40
CA ARG A 53 2.93 -0.47 -7.15
C ARG A 53 2.17 -1.19 -6.04
N LEU A 54 0.85 -1.02 -5.94
CA LEU A 54 0.01 -1.78 -5.00
C LEU A 54 0.08 -3.30 -5.21
N ARG A 55 0.36 -3.79 -6.42
CA ARG A 55 0.59 -5.23 -6.66
C ARG A 55 1.95 -5.70 -6.18
N GLU A 56 2.90 -4.80 -5.98
CA GLU A 56 4.29 -5.12 -5.63
C GLU A 56 4.57 -5.04 -4.13
N VAL A 57 3.73 -4.36 -3.34
CA VAL A 57 3.94 -4.12 -1.90
C VAL A 57 4.15 -5.40 -1.08
N CYS A 58 3.61 -6.54 -1.54
CA CYS A 58 3.82 -7.85 -0.90
C CYS A 58 5.28 -8.31 -0.92
N CYS A 59 6.04 -7.89 -1.94
CA CYS A 59 7.48 -8.15 -2.01
C CYS A 59 8.29 -7.32 -0.99
N TYR A 60 7.65 -6.40 -0.26
CA TYR A 60 8.31 -5.42 0.62
C TYR A 60 7.72 -5.39 2.04
N GLY A 61 7.17 -6.50 2.51
CA GLY A 61 6.73 -6.57 3.91
C GLY A 61 5.34 -6.01 4.17
N TRP A 62 4.50 -5.84 3.14
CA TRP A 62 3.11 -5.39 3.28
C TRP A 62 2.08 -6.36 2.73
N VAL A 63 0.98 -6.54 3.45
CA VAL A 63 -0.23 -7.21 2.97
C VAL A 63 -1.18 -6.16 2.41
N LYS A 64 -1.55 -6.30 1.14
CA LYS A 64 -2.58 -5.47 0.51
C LYS A 64 -3.96 -6.08 0.76
N HIS A 65 -4.86 -5.29 1.30
CA HIS A 65 -6.28 -5.60 1.41
C HIS A 65 -7.06 -4.75 0.42
N SER A 66 -8.12 -5.34 -0.14
CA SER A 66 -9.02 -4.65 -1.07
C SER A 66 -10.46 -4.93 -0.70
N SER A 67 -11.25 -3.88 -0.60
CA SER A 67 -12.71 -3.95 -0.46
C SER A 67 -13.34 -3.07 -1.53
N ASN A 68 -14.56 -3.39 -1.95
CA ASN A 68 -15.33 -2.53 -2.82
C ASN A 68 -16.70 -2.24 -2.23
N GLN A 69 -17.24 -1.10 -2.61
CA GLN A 69 -18.57 -0.65 -2.24
C GLN A 69 -19.25 -0.06 -3.46
N VAL A 70 -20.58 -0.14 -3.53
CA VAL A 70 -21.35 0.53 -4.58
C VAL A 70 -21.76 1.90 -4.06
N ILE A 71 -21.26 2.95 -4.71
CA ILE A 71 -21.55 4.35 -4.41
C ILE A 71 -22.11 4.97 -5.68
N ASP A 72 -23.30 5.57 -5.61
CA ASP A 72 -24.01 6.15 -6.76
C ASP A 72 -24.13 5.18 -7.97
N GLY A 73 -24.40 3.90 -7.67
CA GLY A 73 -24.50 2.84 -8.68
C GLY A 73 -23.16 2.41 -9.31
N LYS A 74 -22.02 2.93 -8.83
CA LYS A 74 -20.69 2.59 -9.33
C LYS A 74 -19.90 1.82 -8.29
N GLN A 75 -19.18 0.79 -8.73
CA GLN A 75 -18.27 0.04 -7.88
C GLN A 75 -17.00 0.87 -7.60
N VAL A 76 -16.77 1.19 -6.33
CA VAL A 76 -15.62 1.96 -5.86
C VAL A 76 -14.72 1.04 -5.03
N TRP A 77 -13.45 0.96 -5.42
CA TRP A 77 -12.45 0.12 -4.76
C TRP A 77 -11.63 0.92 -3.76
N HIS A 78 -11.50 0.37 -2.55
CA HIS A 78 -10.66 0.87 -1.49
C HIS A 78 -9.55 -0.14 -1.20
N TYR A 79 -8.35 0.38 -0.95
CA TYR A 79 -7.17 -0.39 -0.63
C TYR A 79 -6.64 0.07 0.72
N HIS A 80 -6.12 -0.83 1.53
CA HIS A 80 -5.29 -0.50 2.69
C HIS A 80 -4.15 -1.50 2.83
N LEU A 81 -3.09 -1.10 3.52
CA LEU A 81 -1.94 -1.96 3.78
C LEU A 81 -1.83 -2.26 5.27
N THR A 82 -1.44 -3.49 5.59
CA THR A 82 -0.96 -3.86 6.93
C THR A 82 0.45 -4.44 6.80
N PRO A 83 1.33 -4.28 7.80
CA PRO A 83 2.58 -5.03 7.82
C PRO A 83 2.31 -6.54 7.73
N PHE A 84 3.24 -7.32 7.14
CA PHE A 84 3.18 -8.77 7.29
C PHE A 84 3.23 -9.12 8.79
N PRO A 85 2.40 -10.08 9.23
CA PRO A 85 2.42 -10.48 10.63
C PRO A 85 3.80 -11.07 10.96
N THR A 86 4.42 -10.56 12.02
CA THR A 86 5.62 -11.17 12.58
C THR A 86 5.26 -12.53 13.17
N THR A 87 6.21 -13.45 13.25
CA THR A 87 6.00 -14.78 13.87
C THR A 87 5.40 -14.65 15.28
N GLU A 88 5.82 -13.61 16.02
CA GLU A 88 5.30 -13.26 17.34
C GLU A 88 3.83 -12.81 17.30
N ALA A 89 3.44 -11.96 16.34
CA ALA A 89 2.05 -11.52 16.17
C ALA A 89 1.13 -12.68 15.75
N VAL A 90 1.62 -13.63 14.96
CA VAL A 90 0.86 -14.86 14.62
C VAL A 90 0.68 -15.73 15.85
N ALA A 91 1.74 -15.92 16.66
CA ALA A 91 1.69 -16.72 17.87
C ALA A 91 0.71 -16.12 18.90
N ALA A 92 0.74 -14.80 19.12
CA ALA A 92 -0.19 -14.13 20.02
C ALA A 92 -1.66 -14.28 19.60
N LYS A 93 -1.95 -14.23 18.29
CA LYS A 93 -3.32 -14.43 17.77
C LYS A 93 -3.82 -15.86 17.92
N ALA A 94 -2.94 -16.86 17.83
CA ALA A 94 -3.30 -18.28 17.95
C ALA A 94 -3.60 -18.71 19.39
N VAL A 95 -3.01 -18.04 20.39
CA VAL A 95 -3.26 -18.31 21.82
C VAL A 95 -4.52 -17.61 22.34
N ALA A 96 -4.99 -16.56 21.63
CA ALA A 96 -6.20 -15.80 21.99
C ALA A 96 -7.50 -16.35 21.38
N ALA A 97 -7.44 -17.46 20.62
CA ALA A 97 -8.57 -18.15 20.01
C ALA A 97 -8.85 -19.48 20.71
#